data_AF-A0ABD6AAI3-F1
#
_entry.id   AF-A0ABD6AAI3-F1
#
_cell.length_a   1.000
_cell.length_b   1.000
_cell.length_c   1.000
_cell.angle_alpha   90.00
_cell.angle_beta   90.00
_cell.angle_gamma   90.00
#
_symmetry.space_group_name_H-M   'P 1'
#
loop_
_entity.id
_entity.type
_entity.pdbx_description
1 polymer ?
#
loop_
_entity_poly.entity_id
_entity_poly.type
_entity_poly.pdbx_seq_one_letter_code
_entity_poly.pdbx_strand_id
1 'polypeptide(L)' 'MSVAHSSVRPVTAGTECAYCGSDRSPHDPVFAEEATDGPDDERESVGEFRNYACLHEWIEAAALVYGTACERSPDG' A
#
# COMPACT_ATOMS: atom_id res chain seq x y z
N MET A 1 -28.52 0.56 5.13
CA MET A 1 -27.36 -0.21 4.66
C MET A 1 -26.14 0.60 5.06
N SER A 2 -25.42 0.17 6.10
CA SER A 2 -24.29 0.92 6.67
C SER A 2 -23.00 0.41 6.03
N VAL A 3 -22.33 1.23 5.23
CA VAL A 3 -20.96 0.96 4.78
C VAL A 3 -20.01 1.37 5.91
N ALA A 4 -19.31 0.40 6.49
CA ALA A 4 -18.20 0.69 7.38
C ALA A 4 -17.05 1.21 6.51
N HIS A 5 -16.86 2.53 6.47
CA HIS A 5 -15.61 3.11 5.96
C HIS A 5 -14.50 2.65 6.90
N SER A 6 -13.81 1.58 6.51
CA SER A 6 -12.62 1.08 7.20
C SER A 6 -11.56 2.18 7.12
N SER A 7 -11.28 2.80 8.25
CA SER A 7 -10.23 3.79 8.40
C SER A 7 -8.91 3.15 8.00
N VAL A 8 -8.39 3.50 6.82
CA VAL A 8 -7.00 3.22 6.46
C VAL A 8 -6.15 3.79 7.59
N ARG A 9 -5.47 2.92 8.32
CA ARG A 9 -4.66 3.31 9.47
C ARG A 9 -3.37 3.97 8.97
N PRO A 10 -2.89 5.04 9.62
CA PRO A 10 -1.58 5.60 9.29
C PRO A 10 -0.50 4.55 9.50
N VAL A 11 0.51 4.53 8.61
CA VAL A 11 1.71 3.70 8.76
C VAL A 11 2.38 4.05 10.09
N THR A 12 2.37 3.12 11.04
CA THR A 12 3.17 3.21 12.26
C THR A 12 4.45 2.43 12.06
N ALA A 13 5.60 3.04 12.38
CA ALA A 13 6.88 2.37 12.49
C ALA A 13 6.82 1.29 13.59
N GLY A 14 6.40 0.09 13.21
CA GLY A 14 6.17 -1.05 14.11
C GLY A 14 6.01 -2.31 13.29
N THR A 15 6.10 -3.51 13.90
CA THR A 15 6.04 -4.78 13.17
C THR A 15 4.64 -5.19 12.70
N GLU A 16 3.67 -4.30 12.81
CA GLU A 16 2.27 -4.57 12.48
C GLU A 16 2.01 -4.40 10.97
N CYS A 17 1.16 -5.26 10.42
CA CYS A 17 0.67 -5.18 9.06
C CYS A 17 -0.31 -4.00 8.94
N ALA A 18 -0.04 -3.07 8.03
CA ALA A 18 -0.87 -1.89 7.79
C ALA A 18 -2.32 -2.23 7.39
N TYR A 19 -2.56 -3.38 6.77
CA TYR A 19 -3.90 -3.84 6.42
C TYR A 19 -4.62 -4.54 7.57
N CYS A 20 -4.06 -5.65 8.08
CA CYS A 20 -4.76 -6.54 9.01
C CYS A 20 -4.39 -6.34 10.50
N GLY A 21 -3.44 -5.46 10.81
CA GLY A 21 -2.98 -5.17 12.17
C GLY A 21 -2.24 -6.31 12.87
N SER A 22 -2.02 -7.45 12.20
CA SER A 22 -1.26 -8.57 12.78
C SER A 22 0.24 -8.34 12.67
N ASP A 23 1.02 -9.00 13.53
CA ASP A 23 2.48 -8.99 13.42
C ASP A 23 2.97 -9.61 12.09
N ARG A 24 3.95 -8.96 11.46
CA ARG A 24 4.50 -9.33 10.15
C ARG A 24 5.77 -10.17 10.23
N SER A 25 6.47 -10.15 11.36
CA SER A 25 7.76 -10.83 11.54
C SER A 25 7.75 -12.34 11.22
N PRO A 26 6.65 -13.10 11.36
CA PRO A 26 6.64 -14.50 10.97
C PRO A 26 6.54 -14.77 9.46
N HIS A 27 6.47 -13.74 8.61
CA HIS A 27 6.36 -13.86 7.14
C HIS A 27 7.51 -13.11 6.45
N ASP A 28 7.50 -13.07 5.11
CA ASP A 28 8.35 -12.19 4.30
C ASP A 28 7.57 -10.90 3.96
N PRO A 29 7.73 -9.83 4.77
CA PRO A 29 6.91 -8.64 4.62
C PRO A 29 7.20 -7.87 3.34
N VAL A 30 6.15 -7.25 2.80
CA VAL A 30 6.20 -6.41 1.60
C VAL A 30 6.04 -4.95 2.00
N PHE A 31 6.88 -4.09 1.46
CA PHE A 31 6.90 -2.65 1.75
C PHE A 31 6.49 -1.89 0.49
N ALA A 32 5.53 -0.98 0.62
CA ALA A 32 5.08 -0.10 -0.45
C ALA A 32 5.48 1.34 -0.14
N GLU A 33 6.05 2.00 -1.14
CA GLU A 33 6.46 3.41 -1.09
C GLU A 33 5.94 4.12 -2.33
N GLU A 34 5.47 5.36 -2.15
CA GLU A 34 5.00 6.22 -3.22
C GLU A 34 5.96 7.40 -3.42
N ALA A 35 6.09 7.87 -4.65
CA ALA A 35 6.83 9.10 -4.91
C ALA A 35 6.03 10.29 -4.36
N THR A 36 6.69 11.18 -3.63
CA THR A 36 6.09 12.44 -3.20
C THR A 36 6.16 13.47 -4.31
N ASP A 37 5.13 14.31 -4.44
CA ASP A 37 5.16 15.47 -5.33
C ASP A 37 6.22 16.48 -4.85
N GLY A 38 7.43 16.35 -5.38
CA GLY A 38 8.59 17.16 -5.00
C GLY A 38 9.71 17.06 -6.03
N PRO A 39 10.63 18.04 -6.06
CA PRO A 39 11.70 18.12 -7.06
C PRO A 39 12.79 17.04 -6.89
N ASP A 40 12.81 16.32 -5.78
CA ASP A 40 13.92 15.44 -5.38
C ASP A 40 13.61 13.93 -5.52
N ASP A 41 12.55 13.55 -6.25
CA ASP A 41 12.14 12.14 -6.46
C ASP A 41 12.08 11.33 -5.13
N GLU A 42 11.72 12.02 -4.03
CA GLU A 42 11.65 11.41 -2.71
C GLU A 42 10.52 10.38 -2.68
N ARG A 43 10.74 9.30 -1.93
CA ARG A 43 9.75 8.25 -1.72
C ARG A 43 9.34 8.20 -0.26
N GLU A 44 8.04 8.09 -0.02
CA GLU A 44 7.47 7.94 1.31
C GLU A 44 6.86 6.55 1.46
N SER A 45 7.12 5.90 2.59
CA SER A 45 6.49 4.63 2.96
C SER A 45 4.99 4.82 3.16
N VAL A 46 4.19 4.13 2.34
CA VAL A 46 2.72 4.20 2.40
C VAL A 46 2.07 2.94 2.97
N GLY A 47 2.84 1.85 3.11
CA GLY A 47 2.34 0.63 3.72
C GLY A 47 3.39 -0.44 3.95
N GLU A 48 3.23 -1.20 5.03
CA GLU A 48 4.05 -2.35 5.36
C GLU A 48 3.13 -3.55 5.62
N PHE A 49 3.28 -4.62 4.85
CA PHE A 49 2.31 -5.72 4.78
C PHE A 49 2.96 -7.05 5.11
N ARG A 50 2.25 -7.93 5.81
CA ARG A 50 2.79 -9.26 6.14
C ARG A 50 3.04 -10.16 4.92
N ASN A 51 2.36 -9.94 3.81
CA ASN A 51 2.54 -10.64 2.54
C ASN A 51 1.74 -9.95 1.42
N TYR A 52 1.88 -10.45 0.19
CA TYR A 52 1.16 -9.94 -0.99
C TYR A 52 -0.36 -10.00 -0.91
N ALA A 53 -0.94 -10.94 -0.14
CA ALA A 53 -2.40 -10.99 0.02
C ALA A 53 -2.91 -9.76 0.79
N CYS A 54 -2.22 -9.37 1.87
CA CYS A 54 -2.57 -8.16 2.61
C CYS A 54 -2.29 -6.87 1.81
N LEU A 55 -1.26 -6.86 0.96
CA LEU A 55 -1.04 -5.76 0.03
C LEU A 55 -2.20 -5.63 -0.97
N HIS A 56 -2.61 -6.73 -1.61
CA HIS A 56 -3.70 -6.73 -2.59
C HIS A 56 -5.00 -6.16 -1.99
N GLU A 57 -5.37 -6.65 -0.81
CA GLU A 57 -6.57 -6.19 -0.13
C GLU A 57 -6.51 -4.70 0.24
N TRP A 58 -5.33 -4.19 0.61
CA TRP A 58 -5.14 -2.76 0.85
C TRP A 58 -5.28 -1.93 -0.44
N ILE A 59 -4.69 -2.38 -1.55
CA ILE A 59 -4.83 -1.74 -2.86
C ILE A 59 -6.30 -1.66 -3.27
N GLU A 60 -7.05 -2.75 -3.12
CA GLU A 60 -8.49 -2.80 -3.41
C GLU A 60 -9.29 -1.88 -2.48
N ALA A 61 -9.04 -1.94 -1.16
CA ALA A 61 -9.76 -1.14 -0.17
C ALA A 61 -9.52 0.38 -0.32
N ALA A 62 -8.29 0.77 -0.69
CA ALA A 62 -7.92 2.16 -0.97
C ALA A 62 -8.21 2.58 -2.43
N ALA A 63 -8.71 1.65 -3.26
CA ALA A 63 -9.03 1.88 -4.66
C ALA A 63 -7.83 2.39 -5.51
N LEU A 64 -6.61 1.93 -5.17
CA LEU A 64 -5.35 2.37 -5.79
C LEU A 64 -5.12 1.81 -7.19
N VAL A 65 -5.96 0.87 -7.64
CA VAL A 65 -5.96 0.36 -9.02
C VAL A 65 -6.47 1.39 -10.03
N TYR A 66 -7.12 2.47 -9.57
CA TYR A 66 -7.67 3.51 -10.42
C TYR A 66 -6.77 4.75 -10.44
N GLY A 67 -6.72 5.44 -11.57
CA GLY A 67 -5.93 6.67 -11.74
C GLY A 67 -4.98 6.56 -12.93
N THR A 68 -3.71 6.85 -12.70
CA THR A 68 -2.67 6.89 -13.74
C THR A 68 -2.41 5.48 -14.27
N ALA A 69 -2.66 5.27 -15.56
CA ALA A 69 -2.27 4.05 -16.25
C ALA A 69 -0.79 4.15 -16.66
N CYS A 70 -0.09 3.02 -16.70
CA CYS A 70 1.24 2.97 -17.30
C CYS A 70 1.17 3.49 -18.75
N GLU A 71 2.01 4.47 -19.10
CA GLU A 71 2.25 4.79 -20.50
C GLU A 71 3.05 3.65 -21.11
N ARG A 72 2.34 2.68 -21.71
CA ARG A 72 2.97 1.56 -22.40
C ARG A 72 2.86 1.78 -23.90
N SER A 73 3.97 2.11 -24.54
CA SER A 73 4.09 1.98 -25.99
C SER A 73 4.20 0.50 -26.39
N PRO A 74 3.53 0.05 -27.46
CA PRO A 74 3.54 -1.35 -27.88
C PRO A 74 4.90 -1.83 -28.43
N ASP A 75 5.82 -0.91 -28.74
CA ASP A 75 7.09 -1.18 -29.43
C ASP A 75 8.32 -1.28 -28.50
N GLY A 76 8.12 -1.66 -27.23
CA GLY A 76 9.15 -1.69 -26.17
C GLY A 76 10.55 -2.15 -26.59
#